data_AF-A0A835YKA0-F1
#
_entry.id   AF-A0A835YKA0-F1
#
_cell.length_a   1.000
_cell.length_b   1.000
_cell.length_c   1.000
_cell.angle_alpha   90.00
_cell.angle_beta   90.00
_cell.angle_gamma   90.00
#
_symmetry.space_group_name_H-M   'P 1'
#
loop_
_entity.id
_entity.type
_entity.pdbx_description
1 polymer ?
#
loop_
_entity_poly.entity_id
_entity_poly.type
_entity_poly.pdbx_seq_one_letter_code
_entity_poly.pdbx_strand_id
1 'polypeptide(L)'
;MSADLSQKLVNLTKLDLQYDACGEVASGTTPADLTLYGSFVFVGLPTENILPDGVLDGKPRLDLPLGEGKFDMTMGVKTARAMKDLPKADWVAGCTEAAAPGKPPLIFRQLLDLESSTYTYILADAYTRDAIVIDPVDTMAERDAEIITEMGLNLLFALNTHVHADHVNGASKLRALFPQMRSVISRASGAQADVAVAPGDSVEFAGRSVVVRATPGHTDGCCSFVLDDRSMVFTGDALLIRGCGRTDFQQGNSKSLYESVHTQLFTLPNDTIVYPAHDYKGRGNSTIGEERMFNPRLTKDIEEFQRIMAGLNLAYPKRIDAAVPANMKCGLYD
;
A
#
# COMPACT_ATOMS: atom_id res chain seq x y z
N MET A 1 23.76 22.14 29.00
CA MET A 1 23.87 20.80 28.38
C MET A 1 22.97 20.78 27.16
N SER A 2 23.45 21.28 26.02
CA SER A 2 22.72 21.29 24.75
C SER A 2 23.71 21.01 23.63
N ALA A 3 23.95 19.73 23.34
CA ALA A 3 24.68 19.26 22.18
C ALA A 3 24.57 17.73 22.14
N ASP A 4 23.45 17.17 21.66
CA ASP A 4 23.42 15.79 21.12
C ASP A 4 22.18 15.45 20.28
N LEU A 5 21.70 16.38 19.43
CA LEU A 5 20.62 16.09 18.48
C LEU A 5 20.98 16.41 17.02
N SER A 6 22.08 17.13 16.78
CA SER A 6 22.53 17.50 15.44
C SER A 6 23.31 16.39 14.71
N GLN A 7 23.70 15.31 15.40
CA GLN A 7 24.52 14.25 14.79
C GLN A 7 23.71 13.08 14.18
N LYS A 8 22.38 13.00 14.37
CA LYS A 8 21.55 11.87 13.88
C LYS A 8 20.81 12.10 12.56
N LEU A 9 20.95 13.27 11.93
CA LEU A 9 20.19 13.64 10.72
C LEU A 9 20.98 13.63 9.39
N VAL A 10 22.23 13.15 9.38
CA VAL A 10 23.12 13.28 8.21
C VAL A 10 23.14 12.06 7.27
N ASN A 11 22.36 10.99 7.51
CA ASN A 11 22.47 9.75 6.70
C ASN A 11 21.30 9.41 5.76
N LEU A 12 20.42 10.35 5.40
CA LEU A 12 19.27 10.06 4.50
C LEU A 12 19.32 10.69 3.10
N THR A 13 20.45 11.24 2.67
CA THR A 13 20.62 11.77 1.30
C THR A 13 21.74 11.07 0.55
N LYS A 14 21.55 9.77 0.31
CA LYS A 14 22.19 9.04 -0.80
C LYS A 14 21.22 7.96 -1.28
N LEU A 15 20.21 8.39 -2.04
CA LEU A 15 19.55 7.49 -2.99
C LEU A 15 20.16 7.83 -4.36
N ASP A 16 21.03 6.93 -4.84
CA ASP A 16 21.66 7.02 -6.15
C ASP A 16 20.60 6.94 -7.25
N LEU A 17 20.33 8.06 -7.92
CA LEU A 17 19.62 8.08 -9.19
C LEU A 17 20.64 7.81 -10.31
N GLN A 18 20.81 6.55 -10.69
CA GLN A 18 21.45 6.20 -11.95
C GLN A 18 20.47 6.49 -13.10
N TYR A 19 20.75 7.52 -13.89
CA TYR A 19 20.12 7.75 -15.19
C TYR A 19 21.05 7.23 -16.28
N ASP A 20 20.58 6.25 -17.05
CA ASP A 20 21.16 5.91 -18.35
C ASP A 20 20.67 6.94 -19.37
N ALA A 21 21.60 7.73 -19.90
CA ALA A 21 21.35 8.65 -20.99
C ALA A 21 21.25 7.87 -22.30
N CYS A 22 20.08 7.86 -22.92
CA CYS A 22 19.93 7.46 -24.32
C CYS A 22 19.09 8.49 -25.09
N GLY A 23 19.78 9.22 -25.97
CA GLY A 23 19.30 9.56 -27.31
C GLY A 23 18.25 10.65 -27.44
N GLU A 24 18.64 11.74 -28.09
CA GLU A 24 17.79 12.78 -28.68
C GLU A 24 16.52 12.22 -29.34
N VAL A 25 15.36 12.79 -29.00
CA VAL A 25 14.16 12.71 -29.86
C VAL A 25 13.84 14.11 -30.34
N ALA A 26 14.00 14.28 -31.65
CA ALA A 26 13.72 15.47 -32.41
C ALA A 26 12.24 15.90 -32.32
N SER A 27 12.03 17.19 -32.52
CA SER A 27 10.75 17.90 -32.60
C SER A 27 9.64 17.10 -33.32
N GLY A 28 8.52 16.84 -32.64
CA GLY A 28 7.29 16.44 -33.34
C GLY A 28 6.28 15.52 -32.63
N THR A 29 6.40 15.20 -31.35
CA THR A 29 5.43 14.34 -30.64
C THR A 29 4.44 15.13 -29.78
N THR A 30 3.16 14.87 -29.98
CA THR A 30 2.02 15.44 -29.25
C THR A 30 1.98 14.97 -27.78
N PRO A 31 1.42 15.76 -26.85
CA PRO A 31 1.35 15.41 -25.43
C PRO A 31 0.28 14.34 -25.19
N ALA A 32 0.62 13.09 -25.45
CA ALA A 32 -0.14 11.91 -25.01
C ALA A 32 0.72 10.88 -24.25
N ASP A 33 2.05 11.05 -24.26
CA ASP A 33 2.96 10.09 -23.65
C ASP A 33 3.81 10.80 -22.58
N LEU A 34 3.29 10.87 -21.35
CA LEU A 34 4.07 11.02 -20.10
C LEU A 34 3.07 11.19 -18.95
N THR A 35 2.62 10.09 -18.36
CA THR A 35 1.88 10.14 -17.09
C THR A 35 2.28 8.96 -16.23
N LEU A 36 3.20 9.20 -15.28
CA LEU A 36 3.31 8.41 -14.06
C LEU A 36 4.16 9.19 -13.04
N TYR A 37 3.53 9.76 -12.03
CA TYR A 37 4.19 10.10 -10.78
C TYR A 37 3.24 9.87 -9.61
N GLY A 38 3.58 8.88 -8.77
CA GLY A 38 2.93 8.65 -7.49
C GLY A 38 3.30 9.76 -6.50
N SER A 39 2.33 10.20 -5.72
CA SER A 39 2.50 11.20 -4.66
C SER A 39 2.68 10.49 -3.32
N PHE A 40 3.83 10.69 -2.66
CA PHE A 40 4.02 10.38 -1.25
C PHE A 40 3.69 11.61 -0.41
N VAL A 41 2.89 11.44 0.66
CA VAL A 41 2.66 12.50 1.66
C VAL A 41 3.43 12.11 2.92
N PHE A 42 4.45 12.90 3.26
CA PHE A 42 5.10 12.84 4.57
C PHE A 42 4.43 13.85 5.49
N VAL A 43 3.82 13.39 6.60
CA VAL A 43 3.29 14.27 7.65
C VAL A 43 4.22 14.20 8.85
N GLY A 44 4.79 15.35 9.23
CA GLY A 44 5.47 15.51 10.52
C GLY A 44 6.35 16.75 10.58
N LEU A 45 5.98 17.73 11.41
CA LEU A 45 6.83 18.48 12.34
C LEU A 45 5.93 19.40 13.23
N PRO A 46 6.30 19.69 14.50
CA PRO A 46 5.47 20.45 15.44
C PRO A 46 5.38 21.95 15.09
N THR A 47 4.19 22.53 15.29
CA THR A 47 3.76 23.86 14.80
C THR A 47 4.17 25.03 15.71
N GLU A 48 5.42 25.11 16.16
CA GLU A 48 5.81 26.18 17.09
C GLU A 48 6.42 27.44 16.45
N ASN A 49 6.55 27.52 15.11
CA ASN A 49 7.17 28.67 14.43
C ASN A 49 6.36 29.26 13.24
N ILE A 50 5.02 29.24 13.28
CA ILE A 50 4.19 29.82 12.21
C ILE A 50 3.66 31.19 12.64
N LEU A 51 4.07 32.25 11.92
CA LEU A 51 3.51 33.60 12.07
C LEU A 51 2.08 33.68 11.50
N PRO A 52 1.23 34.65 11.92
CA PRO A 52 -0.21 34.70 11.62
C PRO A 52 -0.58 34.75 10.12
N ASP A 53 0.38 35.11 9.27
CA ASP A 53 0.31 35.29 7.83
C ASP A 53 0.97 34.15 7.02
N GLY A 54 1.40 33.07 7.68
CA GLY A 54 1.81 31.83 7.01
C GLY A 54 3.18 31.87 6.33
N VAL A 55 3.99 32.90 6.59
CA VAL A 55 5.38 32.95 6.16
C VAL A 55 6.27 32.27 7.22
N LEU A 56 7.12 31.34 6.78
CA LEU A 56 8.20 30.80 7.61
C LEU A 56 9.27 31.88 7.79
N ASP A 57 9.59 32.24 9.03
CA ASP A 57 10.73 33.10 9.32
C ASP A 57 12.04 32.32 9.06
N GLY A 58 12.90 32.87 8.21
CA GLY A 58 14.18 32.26 7.80
C GLY A 58 14.09 31.28 6.63
N LYS A 59 14.64 31.67 5.47
CA LYS A 59 14.89 30.76 4.34
C LYS A 59 15.96 29.73 4.72
N PRO A 60 15.73 28.41 4.66
CA PRO A 60 16.84 27.46 4.63
C PRO A 60 17.43 27.50 3.22
N ARG A 61 18.66 28.01 3.11
CA ARG A 61 19.43 28.01 1.86
C ARG A 61 20.28 26.75 1.83
N LEU A 62 19.96 25.82 0.93
CA LEU A 62 20.79 24.64 0.68
C LEU A 62 21.64 24.92 -0.57
N ASP A 63 22.87 25.40 -0.36
CA ASP A 63 23.85 25.57 -1.44
C ASP A 63 24.50 24.21 -1.72
N LEU A 64 24.07 23.51 -2.78
CA LEU A 64 24.78 22.35 -3.32
C LEU A 64 25.68 22.82 -4.48
N PRO A 65 26.99 22.47 -4.51
CA PRO A 65 27.87 22.86 -5.59
C PRO A 65 27.71 21.86 -6.74
N LEU A 66 26.83 22.19 -7.70
CA LEU A 66 26.78 21.53 -9.00
C LEU A 66 26.81 22.59 -10.09
N GLY A 67 27.53 22.27 -11.17
CA GLY A 67 27.97 23.18 -12.22
C GLY A 67 26.88 24.00 -12.90
N GLU A 68 27.35 25.03 -13.59
CA GLU A 68 26.61 26.12 -14.23
C GLU A 68 25.24 25.73 -14.82
N GLY A 69 24.19 26.02 -14.06
CA GLY A 69 22.80 25.90 -14.48
C GLY A 69 21.87 26.33 -13.36
N LYS A 70 21.38 27.57 -13.40
CA LYS A 70 20.35 28.04 -12.46
C LYS A 70 19.01 27.43 -12.85
N PHE A 71 18.54 26.44 -12.10
CA PHE A 71 17.13 26.04 -12.13
C PHE A 71 16.43 26.59 -10.88
N ASP A 72 15.40 27.41 -11.10
CA ASP A 72 14.52 27.89 -10.06
C ASP A 72 13.40 26.85 -9.88
N MET A 73 13.43 26.11 -8.78
CA MET A 73 12.37 25.17 -8.42
C MET A 73 11.69 25.66 -7.15
N THR A 74 10.62 26.42 -7.31
CA THR A 74 9.79 26.86 -6.19
C THR A 74 8.93 25.69 -5.72
N MET A 75 9.40 24.94 -4.71
CA MET A 75 8.55 23.96 -4.02
C MET A 75 7.55 24.69 -3.14
N GLY A 76 6.31 24.82 -3.63
CA GLY A 76 5.20 25.37 -2.86
C GLY A 76 4.80 24.42 -1.74
N VAL A 77 5.22 24.70 -0.50
CA VAL A 77 4.66 24.07 0.69
C VAL A 77 3.27 24.67 0.93
N LYS A 78 2.21 24.00 0.46
CA LYS A 78 0.86 24.31 0.93
C LYS A 78 0.74 23.74 2.34
N THR A 79 0.68 24.63 3.33
CA THR A 79 0.34 24.27 4.71
C THR A 79 -1.05 23.63 4.74
N ALA A 80 -1.24 22.62 5.60
CA ALA A 80 -2.46 21.81 5.74
C ALA A 80 -3.76 22.60 6.01
N ARG A 81 -3.68 23.93 6.15
CA ARG A 81 -4.80 24.82 6.44
C ARG A 81 -5.62 25.25 5.21
N ALA A 82 -5.30 24.79 4.00
CA ALA A 82 -5.98 25.25 2.78
C ALA A 82 -6.62 24.14 1.91
N MET A 83 -6.78 22.90 2.41
CA MET A 83 -7.51 21.87 1.66
C MET A 83 -9.03 21.94 1.89
N LYS A 84 -9.49 22.26 3.10
CA LYS A 84 -10.93 22.37 3.43
C LYS A 84 -11.69 23.40 2.59
N ASP A 85 -10.98 24.41 2.09
CA ASP A 85 -11.56 25.52 1.32
C ASP A 85 -11.44 25.33 -0.20
N LEU A 86 -10.81 24.24 -0.67
CA LEU A 86 -10.75 23.94 -2.11
C LEU A 86 -12.10 23.40 -2.60
N PRO A 87 -12.62 23.89 -3.74
CA PRO A 87 -13.80 23.33 -4.38
C PRO A 87 -13.66 21.81 -4.53
N LYS A 88 -14.68 21.03 -4.19
CA LYS A 88 -14.68 19.54 -4.28
C LYS A 88 -14.21 18.98 -5.63
N ALA A 89 -14.34 19.76 -6.71
CA ALA A 89 -13.86 19.42 -8.05
C ALA A 89 -12.31 19.39 -8.16
N ASP A 90 -11.61 20.25 -7.40
CA ASP A 90 -10.14 20.37 -7.46
C ASP A 90 -9.43 19.23 -6.71
N TRP A 91 -10.14 18.54 -5.81
CA TRP A 91 -9.66 17.32 -5.16
C TRP A 91 -9.42 16.17 -6.15
N VAL A 92 -10.17 16.17 -7.26
CA VAL A 92 -10.14 15.10 -8.27
C VAL A 92 -8.86 15.17 -9.11
N ALA A 93 -8.28 16.36 -9.30
CA ALA A 93 -7.16 16.58 -10.22
C ALA A 93 -5.79 16.12 -9.68
N GLY A 94 -5.59 16.06 -8.36
CA GLY A 94 -4.29 15.75 -7.75
C GLY A 94 -4.14 14.34 -7.16
N CYS A 95 -5.18 13.50 -7.27
CA CYS A 95 -5.30 12.27 -6.48
C CYS A 95 -5.76 11.06 -7.28
N THR A 96 -5.86 11.18 -8.60
CA THR A 96 -6.47 10.17 -9.48
C THR A 96 -5.44 9.54 -10.40
N GLU A 97 -5.44 8.22 -10.47
CA GLU A 97 -4.84 7.50 -11.60
C GLU A 97 -5.81 7.55 -12.78
N ALA A 98 -5.28 7.65 -14.00
CA ALA A 98 -6.09 7.76 -15.21
C ALA A 98 -7.05 6.56 -15.31
N ALA A 99 -8.35 6.83 -15.47
CA ALA A 99 -9.37 5.79 -15.46
C ALA A 99 -9.36 4.95 -16.75
N ALA A 100 -9.66 3.65 -16.63
CA ALA A 100 -10.05 2.84 -17.79
C ALA A 100 -11.30 3.44 -18.48
N PRO A 101 -11.45 3.32 -19.81
CA PRO A 101 -12.57 3.91 -20.54
C PRO A 101 -13.93 3.50 -19.95
N GLY A 102 -14.76 4.48 -19.58
CA GLY A 102 -16.09 4.26 -19.03
C GLY A 102 -16.15 3.95 -17.52
N LYS A 103 -15.01 3.93 -16.83
CA LYS A 103 -14.96 3.82 -15.36
C LYS A 103 -14.62 5.16 -14.72
N PRO A 104 -15.10 5.40 -13.50
CA PRO A 104 -14.74 6.61 -12.77
C PRO A 104 -13.28 6.57 -12.29
N PRO A 105 -12.62 7.74 -12.17
CA PRO A 105 -11.26 7.82 -11.64
C PRO A 105 -11.15 7.19 -10.25
N LEU A 106 -10.05 6.47 -10.01
CA LEU A 106 -9.78 5.84 -8.72
C LEU A 106 -9.00 6.82 -7.85
N ILE A 107 -9.51 7.08 -6.66
CA ILE A 107 -8.73 7.66 -5.57
C ILE A 107 -7.95 6.50 -4.94
N PHE A 108 -6.64 6.63 -4.87
CA PHE A 108 -5.76 5.62 -4.31
C PHE A 108 -4.78 6.21 -3.29
N ARG A 109 -4.61 5.53 -2.14
CA ARG A 109 -3.56 5.82 -1.16
C ARG A 109 -2.92 4.52 -0.68
N GLN A 110 -1.60 4.54 -0.60
CA GLN A 110 -0.80 3.55 0.10
C GLN A 110 -0.22 4.20 1.36
N LEU A 111 -0.49 3.62 2.52
CA LEU A 111 -0.05 4.08 3.83
C LEU A 111 0.85 3.02 4.46
N LEU A 112 1.84 3.43 5.25
CA LEU A 112 2.82 2.53 5.85
C LEU A 112 2.71 2.58 7.38
N ASP A 113 2.61 1.43 8.03
CA ASP A 113 2.98 1.27 9.44
C ASP A 113 4.46 0.88 9.54
N LEU A 114 5.26 1.72 10.20
CA LEU A 114 6.71 1.49 10.34
C LEU A 114 7.05 0.40 11.35
N GLU A 115 6.16 0.08 12.30
CA GLU A 115 6.43 -0.94 13.32
C GLU A 115 6.40 -2.35 12.72
N SER A 116 5.34 -2.65 11.98
CA SER A 116 5.10 -3.94 11.31
C SER A 116 5.66 -3.99 9.88
N SER A 117 5.96 -2.83 9.28
CA SER A 117 6.22 -2.68 7.84
C SER A 117 5.01 -3.03 6.97
N THR A 118 3.79 -2.90 7.50
CA THR A 118 2.54 -3.17 6.79
C THR A 118 2.13 -2.00 5.91
N TYR A 119 1.73 -2.30 4.68
CA TYR A 119 1.00 -1.40 3.82
C TYR A 119 -0.51 -1.53 4.00
N THR A 120 -1.16 -0.40 4.26
CA THR A 120 -2.61 -0.25 4.23
C THR A 120 -3.00 0.52 2.98
N TYR A 121 -4.04 0.07 2.27
CA TYR A 121 -4.49 0.66 1.02
C TYR A 121 -5.88 1.24 1.13
N ILE A 122 -6.08 2.50 0.75
CA ILE A 122 -7.41 3.12 0.61
C ILE A 122 -7.71 3.28 -0.86
N LEU A 123 -8.83 2.69 -1.29
CA LEU A 123 -9.36 2.83 -2.64
C LEU A 123 -10.74 3.47 -2.54
N ALA A 124 -11.02 4.48 -3.36
CA ALA A 124 -12.34 5.09 -3.40
C ALA A 124 -12.72 5.53 -4.81
N ASP A 125 -14.02 5.56 -5.05
CA ASP A 125 -14.57 6.17 -6.25
C ASP A 125 -14.47 7.71 -6.17
N ALA A 126 -13.97 8.36 -7.22
CA ALA A 126 -13.79 9.82 -7.21
C ALA A 126 -15.10 10.62 -7.19
N TYR A 127 -16.24 10.03 -7.59
CA TYR A 127 -17.52 10.72 -7.67
C TYR A 127 -18.41 10.47 -6.46
N THR A 128 -18.74 9.22 -6.16
CA THR A 128 -19.58 8.86 -5.00
C THR A 128 -18.84 8.99 -3.69
N ARG A 129 -17.50 8.89 -3.73
CA ARG A 129 -16.61 8.87 -2.56
C ARG A 129 -16.71 7.60 -1.72
N ASP A 130 -17.42 6.58 -2.17
CA ASP A 130 -17.43 5.27 -1.50
C ASP A 130 -16.05 4.64 -1.55
N ALA A 131 -15.61 4.13 -0.40
CA ALA A 131 -14.25 3.69 -0.18
C ALA A 131 -14.19 2.31 0.46
N ILE A 132 -13.09 1.61 0.18
CA ILE A 132 -12.64 0.44 0.91
C ILE A 132 -11.24 0.70 1.46
N VAL A 133 -10.91 0.02 2.55
CA VAL A 133 -9.54 -0.06 3.07
C VAL A 133 -9.09 -1.52 3.10
N ILE A 134 -7.85 -1.79 2.71
CA ILE A 134 -7.26 -3.15 2.69
C ILE A 134 -6.10 -3.18 3.69
N ASP A 135 -6.09 -4.21 4.53
CA ASP A 135 -5.10 -4.47 5.59
C ASP A 135 -4.86 -3.26 6.53
N PRO A 136 -5.93 -2.69 7.15
CA PRO A 136 -5.77 -1.64 8.15
C PRO A 136 -5.11 -2.17 9.43
N VAL A 137 -4.26 -1.36 10.06
CA VAL A 137 -3.57 -1.70 11.32
C VAL A 137 -4.24 -0.98 12.50
N ASP A 138 -4.40 -1.66 13.64
CA ASP A 138 -5.13 -1.12 14.79
C ASP A 138 -4.48 0.13 15.40
N THR A 139 -3.16 0.21 15.45
CA THR A 139 -2.41 1.40 15.93
C THR A 139 -2.48 2.57 14.96
N MET A 140 -2.94 2.34 13.73
CA MET A 140 -3.06 3.36 12.68
C MET A 140 -4.51 3.73 12.35
N ALA A 141 -5.50 3.12 13.01
CA ALA A 141 -6.91 3.32 12.70
C ALA A 141 -7.35 4.79 12.79
N GLU A 142 -6.81 5.56 13.74
CA GLU A 142 -7.11 6.99 13.90
C GLU A 142 -6.54 7.82 12.74
N ARG A 143 -5.29 7.56 12.33
CA ARG A 143 -4.66 8.16 11.16
C ARG A 143 -5.49 7.88 9.90
N ASP A 144 -5.85 6.62 9.70
CA ASP A 144 -6.61 6.19 8.52
C ASP A 144 -7.99 6.86 8.50
N ALA A 145 -8.67 6.93 9.65
CA ALA A 145 -9.94 7.61 9.79
C ALA A 145 -9.85 9.12 9.52
N GLU A 146 -8.78 9.78 9.95
CA GLU A 146 -8.54 11.20 9.68
C GLU A 146 -8.38 11.43 8.18
N ILE A 147 -7.55 10.65 7.49
CA ILE A 147 -7.37 10.73 6.03
C ILE A 147 -8.71 10.50 5.28
N ILE A 148 -9.46 9.46 5.66
CA ILE A 148 -10.77 9.15 5.07
C ILE A 148 -11.74 10.32 5.26
N THR A 149 -11.76 10.91 6.45
CA THR A 149 -12.64 12.05 6.78
C THR A 149 -12.24 13.31 6.02
N GLU A 150 -10.95 13.63 5.98
CA GLU A 150 -10.42 14.81 5.28
C GLU A 150 -10.68 14.74 3.78
N MET A 151 -10.57 13.56 3.18
CA MET A 151 -10.86 13.33 1.77
C MET A 151 -12.38 13.23 1.47
N GLY A 152 -13.23 13.31 2.49
CA GLY A 152 -14.68 13.24 2.37
C GLY A 152 -15.18 11.88 1.86
N LEU A 153 -14.50 10.80 2.24
CA LEU A 153 -14.79 9.44 1.79
C LEU A 153 -15.83 8.75 2.68
N ASN A 154 -16.65 7.91 2.06
CA ASN A 154 -17.62 7.04 2.73
C ASN A 154 -17.05 5.63 2.83
N LEU A 155 -16.48 5.27 3.99
CA LEU A 155 -15.86 3.96 4.18
C LEU A 155 -16.94 2.86 4.29
N LEU A 156 -17.01 1.98 3.28
CA LEU A 156 -17.97 0.88 3.23
C LEU A 156 -17.42 -0.43 3.80
N PHE A 157 -16.14 -0.73 3.52
CA PHE A 157 -15.54 -2.01 3.89
C PHE A 157 -14.09 -1.88 4.36
N ALA A 158 -13.73 -2.69 5.36
CA ALA A 158 -12.35 -2.96 5.75
C ALA A 158 -12.00 -4.42 5.46
N LEU A 159 -11.18 -4.64 4.43
CA LEU A 159 -10.79 -5.94 3.93
C LEU A 159 -9.46 -6.35 4.58
N ASN A 160 -9.32 -7.63 4.91
CA ASN A 160 -8.03 -8.22 5.22
C ASN A 160 -7.69 -9.31 4.19
N THR A 161 -6.48 -9.27 3.67
CA THR A 161 -5.97 -10.29 2.72
C THR A 161 -5.82 -11.65 3.40
N HIS A 162 -5.49 -11.65 4.69
CA HIS A 162 -5.35 -12.84 5.53
C HIS A 162 -5.40 -12.49 7.03
N VAL A 163 -5.27 -13.50 7.89
CA VAL A 163 -5.06 -13.29 9.33
C VAL A 163 -3.60 -12.95 9.55
N HIS A 164 -3.30 -11.68 9.80
CA HIS A 164 -1.93 -11.20 10.02
C HIS A 164 -1.34 -11.75 11.33
N ALA A 165 -0.02 -11.95 11.36
CA ALA A 165 0.72 -12.45 12.53
C ALA A 165 1.68 -11.43 13.14
N ASP A 166 1.87 -10.31 12.47
CA ASP A 166 2.83 -9.25 12.78
C ASP A 166 2.14 -8.02 13.39
N HIS A 167 0.84 -7.80 13.14
CA HIS A 167 0.05 -6.73 13.72
C HIS A 167 -1.39 -7.16 14.03
N VAL A 168 -2.10 -6.37 14.85
CA VAL A 168 -3.55 -6.53 15.06
C VAL A 168 -4.27 -5.70 14.00
N ASN A 169 -5.25 -6.29 13.30
CA ASN A 169 -5.99 -5.58 12.27
C ASN A 169 -6.88 -4.48 12.88
N GLY A 170 -7.00 -3.36 12.17
CA GLY A 170 -7.72 -2.17 12.59
C GLY A 170 -9.21 -2.18 12.28
N ALA A 171 -9.77 -3.26 11.73
CA ALA A 171 -11.16 -3.25 11.26
C ALA A 171 -12.17 -2.92 12.38
N SER A 172 -12.00 -3.50 13.58
CA SER A 172 -12.89 -3.20 14.71
C SER A 172 -12.77 -1.75 15.23
N LYS A 173 -11.56 -1.18 15.24
CA LYS A 173 -11.36 0.23 15.62
C LYS A 173 -11.95 1.18 14.58
N LEU A 174 -11.72 0.91 13.30
CA LEU A 174 -12.34 1.68 12.22
C LEU A 174 -13.86 1.56 12.24
N ARG A 175 -14.44 0.39 12.58
CA ARG A 175 -15.90 0.24 12.73
C ARG A 175 -16.46 1.10 13.88
N ALA A 176 -15.70 1.33 14.94
CA ALA A 176 -16.12 2.26 16.00
C ALA A 176 -16.19 3.72 15.52
N LEU A 177 -15.34 4.09 14.54
CA LEU A 177 -15.29 5.43 13.94
C LEU A 177 -16.24 5.59 12.74
N PHE A 178 -16.50 4.51 12.02
CA PHE A 178 -17.40 4.42 10.87
C PHE A 178 -18.41 3.28 11.08
N PRO A 179 -19.50 3.49 11.85
CA PRO A 179 -20.40 2.42 12.29
C PRO A 179 -21.13 1.66 11.17
N GLN A 180 -21.16 2.21 9.96
CA GLN A 180 -21.80 1.57 8.79
C GLN A 180 -20.83 0.67 8.01
N MET A 181 -19.52 0.76 8.29
CA MET A 181 -18.51 -0.05 7.63
C MET A 181 -18.61 -1.51 8.10
N ARG A 182 -18.36 -2.43 7.17
CA ARG A 182 -18.32 -3.87 7.44
C ARG A 182 -16.91 -4.43 7.26
N SER A 183 -16.48 -5.27 8.18
CA SER A 183 -15.22 -6.02 8.02
C SER A 183 -15.40 -7.18 7.03
N VAL A 184 -14.35 -7.45 6.25
CA VAL A 184 -14.34 -8.48 5.21
C VAL A 184 -13.08 -9.32 5.34
N ILE A 185 -13.24 -10.65 5.33
CA ILE A 185 -12.10 -11.57 5.28
C ILE A 185 -12.48 -12.86 4.55
N SER A 186 -11.49 -13.59 4.05
CA SER A 186 -11.70 -14.89 3.42
C SER A 186 -12.37 -15.88 4.37
N ARG A 187 -13.40 -16.59 3.89
CA ARG A 187 -14.06 -17.69 4.63
C ARG A 187 -13.08 -18.80 5.00
N ALA A 188 -12.06 -19.04 4.17
CA ALA A 188 -11.04 -20.06 4.42
C ALA A 188 -10.13 -19.72 5.60
N SER A 189 -10.08 -18.46 6.04
CA SER A 189 -9.29 -18.06 7.22
C SER A 189 -9.86 -18.57 8.54
N GLY A 190 -11.16 -18.88 8.58
CA GLY A 190 -11.87 -19.22 9.82
C GLY A 190 -12.03 -18.07 10.82
N ALA A 191 -11.56 -16.87 10.50
CA ALA A 191 -11.69 -15.68 11.33
C ALA A 191 -13.09 -15.08 11.25
N GLN A 192 -13.47 -14.36 12.30
CA GLN A 192 -14.73 -13.63 12.37
C GLN A 192 -14.63 -12.33 11.56
N ALA A 193 -15.68 -12.02 10.80
CA ALA A 193 -15.88 -10.74 10.11
C ALA A 193 -17.38 -10.55 9.82
N ASP A 194 -17.78 -9.33 9.47
CA ASP A 194 -19.15 -9.02 9.06
C ASP A 194 -19.51 -9.70 7.72
N VAL A 195 -18.51 -9.88 6.83
CA VAL A 195 -18.63 -10.54 5.54
C VAL A 195 -17.50 -11.56 5.34
N ALA A 196 -17.86 -12.81 5.07
CA ALA A 196 -16.92 -13.86 4.71
C ALA A 196 -16.95 -14.15 3.21
N VAL A 197 -15.84 -13.88 2.51
CA VAL A 197 -15.74 -14.03 1.04
C VAL A 197 -15.09 -15.35 0.60
N ALA A 198 -15.43 -15.80 -0.60
CA ALA A 198 -14.85 -16.95 -1.29
C ALA A 198 -14.17 -16.55 -2.61
N PRO A 199 -13.30 -17.40 -3.18
CA PRO A 199 -12.75 -17.15 -4.50
C PRO A 199 -13.85 -16.94 -5.56
N GLY A 200 -13.70 -15.87 -6.35
CA GLY A 200 -14.68 -15.44 -7.35
C GLY A 200 -15.69 -14.42 -6.86
N ASP A 201 -15.86 -14.23 -5.55
CA ASP A 201 -16.69 -13.15 -5.00
C ASP A 201 -16.08 -11.79 -5.36
N SER A 202 -16.92 -10.75 -5.39
CA SER A 202 -16.51 -9.36 -5.61
C SER A 202 -16.97 -8.47 -4.46
N VAL A 203 -16.09 -7.58 -4.00
CA VAL A 203 -16.46 -6.49 -3.08
C VAL A 203 -16.62 -5.22 -3.91
N GLU A 204 -17.86 -4.77 -4.06
CA GLU A 204 -18.20 -3.59 -4.85
C GLU A 204 -18.11 -2.30 -4.03
N PHE A 205 -17.60 -1.25 -4.65
CA PHE A 205 -17.63 0.11 -4.14
C PHE A 205 -17.84 1.07 -5.31
N ALA A 206 -19.04 1.63 -5.41
CA ALA A 206 -19.40 2.67 -6.36
C ALA A 206 -19.02 2.43 -7.84
N GLY A 207 -19.46 1.29 -8.37
CA GLY A 207 -19.21 0.94 -9.78
C GLY A 207 -17.79 0.45 -10.06
N ARG A 208 -16.91 0.44 -9.04
CA ARG A 208 -15.66 -0.33 -9.02
C ARG A 208 -15.87 -1.58 -8.17
N SER A 209 -15.00 -2.56 -8.36
CA SER A 209 -14.95 -3.72 -7.48
C SER A 209 -13.55 -4.30 -7.38
N VAL A 210 -13.31 -5.05 -6.31
CA VAL A 210 -12.18 -5.98 -6.23
C VAL A 210 -12.70 -7.42 -6.25
N VAL A 211 -12.12 -8.24 -7.12
CA VAL A 211 -12.42 -9.66 -7.25
C VAL A 211 -11.46 -10.46 -6.38
N VAL A 212 -12.01 -11.38 -5.60
CA VAL A 212 -11.26 -12.23 -4.67
C VAL A 212 -10.65 -13.41 -5.43
N ARG A 213 -9.31 -13.52 -5.43
CA ARG A 213 -8.59 -14.72 -5.84
C ARG A 213 -8.04 -15.42 -4.60
N ALA A 214 -8.36 -16.70 -4.41
CA ALA A 214 -7.76 -17.46 -3.33
C ALA A 214 -6.27 -17.68 -3.64
N THR A 215 -5.38 -17.26 -2.76
CA THR A 215 -3.93 -17.41 -2.91
C THR A 215 -3.32 -18.00 -1.64
N PRO A 216 -3.79 -19.19 -1.19
CA PRO A 216 -3.28 -19.82 0.02
C PRO A 216 -1.81 -20.22 -0.12
N GLY A 217 -1.15 -20.35 1.03
CA GLY A 217 0.21 -20.87 1.11
C GLY A 217 1.05 -20.17 2.15
N HIS A 218 0.93 -18.84 2.28
CA HIS A 218 1.42 -18.15 3.47
C HIS A 218 0.55 -18.54 4.69
N THR A 219 -0.77 -18.48 4.51
CA THR A 219 -1.78 -19.11 5.36
C THR A 219 -2.81 -19.82 4.47
N ASP A 220 -3.64 -20.70 5.03
CA ASP A 220 -4.78 -21.30 4.31
C ASP A 220 -5.86 -20.26 3.93
N GLY A 221 -5.92 -19.15 4.68
CA GLY A 221 -6.90 -18.09 4.50
C GLY A 221 -6.51 -17.00 3.51
N CYS A 222 -5.29 -17.02 2.96
CA CYS A 222 -4.80 -15.93 2.11
C CYS A 222 -5.64 -15.78 0.83
N CYS A 223 -5.99 -14.54 0.53
CA CYS A 223 -6.56 -14.13 -0.73
C CYS A 223 -5.87 -12.87 -1.26
N SER A 224 -5.96 -12.68 -2.58
CA SER A 224 -5.53 -11.48 -3.27
C SER A 224 -6.74 -10.77 -3.84
N PHE A 225 -6.75 -9.44 -3.77
CA PHE A 225 -7.84 -8.61 -4.29
C PHE A 225 -7.39 -8.01 -5.63
N VAL A 226 -8.03 -8.40 -6.72
CA VAL A 226 -7.73 -7.89 -8.07
C VAL A 226 -8.73 -6.82 -8.42
N LEU A 227 -8.27 -5.62 -8.78
CA LEU A 227 -9.16 -4.55 -9.22
C LEU A 227 -9.90 -4.98 -10.50
N ASP A 228 -11.14 -4.53 -10.65
CA ASP A 228 -12.06 -4.90 -11.72
C ASP A 228 -11.54 -4.73 -13.17
N ASP A 229 -10.63 -3.79 -13.41
CA ASP A 229 -9.94 -3.58 -14.70
C ASP A 229 -8.59 -4.31 -14.79
N ARG A 230 -8.21 -5.05 -13.74
CA ARG A 230 -6.95 -5.81 -13.59
C ARG A 230 -5.69 -4.94 -13.63
N SER A 231 -5.80 -3.62 -13.44
CA SER A 231 -4.63 -2.73 -13.38
C SER A 231 -3.84 -2.89 -12.08
N MET A 232 -4.49 -3.31 -10.99
CA MET A 232 -3.88 -3.47 -9.66
C MET A 232 -4.26 -4.81 -9.04
N VAL A 233 -3.34 -5.38 -8.26
CA VAL A 233 -3.60 -6.53 -7.39
C VAL A 233 -2.96 -6.32 -6.01
N PHE A 234 -3.76 -6.54 -4.97
CA PHE A 234 -3.32 -6.52 -3.57
C PHE A 234 -3.05 -7.96 -3.13
N THR A 235 -1.78 -8.32 -2.98
CA THR A 235 -1.34 -9.73 -2.92
C THR A 235 -1.20 -10.29 -1.52
N GLY A 236 -1.48 -9.47 -0.50
CA GLY A 236 -1.17 -9.82 0.88
C GLY A 236 0.29 -10.26 1.01
N ASP A 237 0.51 -11.35 1.72
CA ASP A 237 1.82 -11.99 1.86
C ASP A 237 2.04 -13.17 0.91
N ALA A 238 1.14 -13.42 -0.05
CA ALA A 238 1.35 -14.46 -1.05
C ALA A 238 2.50 -14.09 -2.01
N LEU A 239 2.54 -12.83 -2.46
CA LEU A 239 3.59 -12.28 -3.31
C LEU A 239 4.08 -10.97 -2.71
N LEU A 240 5.39 -10.88 -2.45
CA LEU A 240 6.07 -9.67 -2.00
C LEU A 240 7.00 -9.17 -3.12
N ILE A 241 7.42 -7.91 -3.07
CA ILE A 241 8.34 -7.35 -4.07
C ILE A 241 9.69 -8.08 -3.99
N ARG A 242 10.07 -8.81 -5.05
CA ARG A 242 11.24 -9.71 -5.09
C ARG A 242 11.24 -10.76 -3.96
N GLY A 243 10.08 -11.23 -3.54
CA GLY A 243 9.95 -12.22 -2.47
C GLY A 243 8.56 -12.83 -2.36
N CYS A 244 8.32 -13.47 -1.22
CA CYS A 244 7.04 -14.01 -0.82
C CYS A 244 7.03 -14.14 0.71
N GLY A 245 5.83 -14.26 1.30
CA GLY A 245 5.65 -14.57 2.71
C GLY A 245 6.27 -15.91 3.10
N ARG A 246 6.51 -16.09 4.39
CA ARG A 246 6.96 -17.37 4.98
C ARG A 246 5.84 -18.42 4.91
N THR A 247 6.17 -19.70 5.04
CA THR A 247 5.18 -20.80 4.88
C THR A 247 5.31 -21.87 5.96
N ASP A 248 5.87 -21.53 7.11
CA ASP A 248 6.21 -22.44 8.22
C ASP A 248 5.34 -22.21 9.47
N PHE A 249 4.38 -21.28 9.41
CA PHE A 249 3.39 -20.97 10.44
C PHE A 249 1.99 -20.89 9.83
N GLN A 250 0.94 -20.81 10.66
CA GLN A 250 -0.45 -20.58 10.24
C GLN A 250 -0.94 -21.51 9.11
N GLN A 251 -0.64 -22.81 9.25
CA GLN A 251 -0.96 -23.84 8.25
C GLN A 251 -0.28 -23.62 6.88
N GLY A 252 0.72 -22.74 6.82
CA GLY A 252 1.44 -22.40 5.60
C GLY A 252 2.04 -23.62 4.90
N ASN A 253 2.10 -23.53 3.58
CA ASN A 253 2.60 -24.59 2.71
C ASN A 253 3.26 -23.97 1.46
N SER A 254 4.55 -24.25 1.27
CA SER A 254 5.33 -23.73 0.15
C SER A 254 4.84 -24.25 -1.20
N LYS A 255 4.40 -25.51 -1.30
CA LYS A 255 3.82 -26.04 -2.54
C LYS A 255 2.54 -25.28 -2.90
N SER A 256 1.62 -25.13 -1.95
CA SER A 256 0.38 -24.38 -2.15
C SER A 256 0.67 -22.92 -2.52
N LEU A 257 1.65 -22.28 -1.87
CA LEU A 257 2.04 -20.91 -2.19
C LEU A 257 2.52 -20.78 -3.64
N TYR A 258 3.40 -21.68 -4.07
CA TYR A 258 3.92 -21.71 -5.43
C TYR A 258 2.79 -21.87 -6.46
N GLU A 259 1.92 -22.86 -6.26
CA GLU A 259 0.78 -23.13 -7.14
C GLU A 259 -0.20 -21.93 -7.16
N SER A 260 -0.48 -21.33 -6.01
CA SER A 260 -1.31 -20.13 -5.89
C SER A 260 -0.76 -18.97 -6.72
N VAL A 261 0.51 -18.62 -6.54
CA VAL A 261 1.12 -17.50 -7.27
C VAL A 261 1.10 -17.78 -8.77
N HIS A 262 1.51 -18.97 -9.21
CA HIS A 262 1.61 -19.29 -10.63
C HIS A 262 0.25 -19.37 -11.33
N THR A 263 -0.78 -19.89 -10.66
CA THR A 263 -2.11 -20.07 -11.27
C THR A 263 -3.01 -18.84 -11.11
N GLN A 264 -2.86 -18.07 -10.03
CA GLN A 264 -3.76 -16.96 -9.70
C GLN A 264 -3.15 -15.58 -9.92
N LEU A 265 -1.84 -15.41 -9.79
CA LEU A 265 -1.20 -14.09 -9.91
C LEU A 265 -0.45 -13.95 -11.24
N PHE A 266 0.38 -14.92 -11.61
CA PHE A 266 1.16 -14.86 -12.85
C PHE A 266 0.34 -15.08 -14.12
N THR A 267 -0.96 -15.33 -13.98
CA THR A 267 -1.96 -15.34 -15.07
C THR A 267 -2.58 -13.97 -15.34
N LEU A 268 -2.29 -12.97 -14.50
CA LEU A 268 -2.68 -11.57 -14.73
C LEU A 268 -1.81 -10.92 -15.85
N PRO A 269 -2.28 -9.83 -16.47
CA PRO A 269 -1.47 -9.01 -17.36
C PRO A 269 -0.13 -8.61 -16.73
N ASN A 270 0.92 -8.51 -17.55
CA ASN A 270 2.27 -8.22 -17.04
C ASN A 270 2.39 -6.81 -16.44
N ASP A 271 1.58 -5.86 -16.91
CA ASP A 271 1.50 -4.48 -16.44
C ASP A 271 0.61 -4.30 -15.20
N THR A 272 -0.06 -5.37 -14.72
CA THR A 272 -0.78 -5.32 -13.45
C THR A 272 0.18 -5.00 -12.31
N ILE A 273 -0.09 -3.90 -11.59
CA ILE A 273 0.71 -3.43 -10.46
C ILE A 273 0.45 -4.32 -9.24
N VAL A 274 1.53 -4.78 -8.60
CA VAL A 274 1.53 -5.60 -7.40
C VAL A 274 1.72 -4.73 -6.17
N TYR A 275 0.73 -4.79 -5.27
CA TYR A 275 0.72 -4.13 -3.98
C TYR A 275 0.72 -5.17 -2.85
N PRO A 276 1.88 -5.45 -2.22
CA PRO A 276 1.99 -6.45 -1.16
C PRO A 276 1.43 -5.93 0.18
N ALA A 277 1.17 -6.80 1.14
CA ALA A 277 0.89 -6.36 2.51
C ALA A 277 2.15 -5.83 3.21
N HIS A 278 3.35 -6.27 2.83
CA HIS A 278 4.60 -5.86 3.48
C HIS A 278 5.73 -5.57 2.49
N ASP A 279 6.62 -4.63 2.87
CA ASP A 279 7.95 -4.51 2.28
C ASP A 279 8.98 -4.10 3.34
N TYR A 280 10.13 -4.77 3.35
CA TYR A 280 11.19 -4.56 4.33
C TYR A 280 12.42 -3.83 3.75
N LYS A 281 12.29 -3.24 2.56
CA LYS A 281 13.37 -2.57 1.80
C LYS A 281 12.99 -1.18 1.29
N GLY A 282 11.86 -0.63 1.72
CA GLY A 282 11.38 0.71 1.35
C GLY A 282 10.81 0.81 -0.07
N ARG A 283 10.30 -0.29 -0.64
CA ARG A 283 9.71 -0.32 -1.99
C ARG A 283 8.18 -0.31 -1.91
N GLY A 284 7.55 0.58 -2.67
CA GLY A 284 6.08 0.74 -2.66
C GLY A 284 5.32 -0.32 -3.46
N ASN A 285 5.76 -0.66 -4.67
CA ASN A 285 5.06 -1.59 -5.56
C ASN A 285 6.03 -2.28 -6.54
N SER A 286 5.49 -3.22 -7.32
CA SER A 286 6.13 -3.81 -8.51
C SER A 286 5.05 -4.16 -9.54
N THR A 287 5.32 -5.04 -10.51
CA THR A 287 4.36 -5.52 -11.49
C THR A 287 4.42 -7.04 -11.60
N ILE A 288 3.35 -7.65 -12.12
CA ILE A 288 3.32 -9.09 -12.39
C ILE A 288 4.44 -9.50 -13.35
N GLY A 289 4.69 -8.71 -14.40
CA GLY A 289 5.78 -8.97 -15.35
C GLY A 289 7.15 -8.96 -14.68
N GLU A 290 7.41 -7.97 -13.84
CA GLU A 290 8.65 -7.89 -13.08
C GLU A 290 8.84 -9.08 -12.13
N GLU A 291 7.83 -9.48 -11.37
CA GLU A 291 7.96 -10.59 -10.43
C GLU A 291 8.08 -11.94 -11.14
N ARG A 292 7.41 -12.11 -12.30
CA ARG A 292 7.60 -13.28 -13.16
C ARG A 292 9.00 -13.42 -13.73
N MET A 293 9.71 -12.31 -13.92
CA MET A 293 11.07 -12.31 -14.47
C MET A 293 12.15 -12.34 -13.39
N PHE A 294 11.94 -11.65 -12.28
CA PHE A 294 13.02 -11.30 -11.35
C PHE A 294 12.77 -11.72 -9.90
N ASN A 295 11.64 -12.36 -9.55
CA ASN A 295 11.45 -12.85 -8.19
C ASN A 295 12.47 -13.97 -7.90
N PRO A 296 13.39 -13.82 -6.94
CA PRO A 296 14.51 -14.75 -6.75
C PRO A 296 14.08 -16.13 -6.25
N ARG A 297 12.82 -16.28 -5.80
CA ARG A 297 12.25 -17.53 -5.29
C ARG A 297 11.23 -18.12 -6.27
N LEU A 298 10.25 -17.32 -6.66
CA LEU A 298 9.08 -17.79 -7.42
C LEU A 298 9.36 -18.03 -8.91
N THR A 299 10.53 -17.62 -9.41
CA THR A 299 11.02 -17.96 -10.76
C THR A 299 11.73 -19.31 -10.81
N LYS A 300 12.00 -19.94 -9.65
CA LYS A 300 12.56 -21.28 -9.57
C LYS A 300 11.51 -22.33 -9.92
N ASP A 301 11.96 -23.55 -10.21
CA ASP A 301 11.04 -24.69 -10.21
C ASP A 301 10.50 -24.97 -8.79
N ILE A 302 9.43 -25.77 -8.72
CA ILE A 302 8.73 -26.02 -7.45
C ILE A 302 9.63 -26.71 -6.41
N GLU A 303 10.52 -27.60 -6.84
CA GLU A 303 11.41 -28.34 -5.93
C GLU A 303 12.48 -27.42 -5.33
N GLU A 304 13.10 -26.57 -6.16
CA GLU A 304 14.05 -25.56 -5.70
C GLU A 304 13.37 -24.51 -4.82
N PHE A 305 12.16 -24.06 -5.17
CA PHE A 305 11.38 -23.15 -4.33
C PHE A 305 11.13 -23.75 -2.94
N GLN A 306 10.62 -24.98 -2.85
CA GLN A 306 10.35 -25.64 -1.57
C GLN A 306 11.62 -25.80 -0.73
N ARG A 307 12.75 -26.16 -1.38
CA ARG A 307 14.05 -26.27 -0.72
C ARG A 307 14.54 -24.94 -0.16
N ILE A 308 14.41 -23.85 -0.92
CA ILE A 308 14.75 -22.49 -0.48
C ILE A 308 13.89 -22.12 0.73
N MET A 309 12.57 -22.28 0.64
CA MET A 309 11.63 -21.90 1.70
C MET A 309 11.89 -22.67 2.99
N ALA A 310 12.17 -23.98 2.91
CA ALA A 310 12.53 -24.80 4.07
C ALA A 310 13.88 -24.40 4.70
N GLY A 311 14.77 -23.77 3.93
CA GLY A 311 16.10 -23.35 4.36
C GLY A 311 16.22 -21.94 4.93
N LEU A 312 15.12 -21.16 5.02
CA LEU A 312 15.19 -19.74 5.41
C LEU A 312 15.57 -19.50 6.89
N ASN A 313 15.42 -20.50 7.77
CA ASN A 313 15.76 -20.46 9.20
C ASN A 313 15.41 -19.12 9.89
N LEU A 314 14.16 -18.66 9.70
CA LEU A 314 13.70 -17.38 10.20
C LEU A 314 13.37 -17.44 11.70
N ALA A 315 13.59 -16.33 12.41
CA ALA A 315 13.18 -16.20 13.80
C ALA A 315 11.66 -16.42 13.97
N TYR A 316 11.26 -16.84 15.17
CA TYR A 316 9.86 -16.88 15.57
C TYR A 316 9.20 -15.50 15.40
N PRO A 317 8.03 -15.38 14.75
CA PRO A 317 7.42 -14.08 14.53
C PRO A 317 7.07 -13.41 15.87
N LYS A 318 7.53 -12.17 16.06
CA LYS A 318 7.52 -11.51 17.38
C LYS A 318 6.13 -11.30 17.99
N ARG A 319 5.11 -11.11 17.15
CA ARG A 319 3.74 -10.76 17.58
C ARG A 319 2.72 -11.86 17.33
N ILE A 320 3.10 -13.02 16.79
CA ILE A 320 2.13 -14.05 16.35
C ILE A 320 1.20 -14.53 17.47
N ASP A 321 1.73 -14.68 18.68
CA ASP A 321 0.98 -15.19 19.84
C ASP A 321 -0.11 -14.22 20.33
N ALA A 322 0.03 -12.92 20.03
CA ALA A 322 -0.96 -11.91 20.35
C ALA A 322 -1.83 -11.55 19.13
N ALA A 323 -1.19 -11.36 17.98
CA ALA A 323 -1.83 -10.91 16.75
C ALA A 323 -2.82 -11.94 16.19
N VAL A 324 -2.44 -13.21 16.09
CA VAL A 324 -3.31 -14.23 15.49
C VAL A 324 -4.60 -14.40 16.31
N PRO A 325 -4.57 -14.61 17.64
CA PRO A 325 -5.81 -14.71 18.42
C PRO A 325 -6.71 -13.48 18.33
N ALA A 326 -6.14 -12.27 18.31
CA ALA A 326 -6.89 -11.02 18.11
C ALA A 326 -7.53 -10.97 16.72
N ASN A 327 -6.77 -11.33 15.69
CA ASN A 327 -7.20 -11.25 14.30
C ASN A 327 -8.25 -12.31 13.95
N MET A 328 -8.23 -13.47 14.62
CA MET A 328 -9.32 -14.45 14.54
C MET A 328 -10.67 -13.90 15.02
N LYS A 329 -10.65 -12.85 15.85
CA LYS A 329 -11.84 -12.15 16.38
C LYS A 329 -11.98 -10.74 15.81
N CYS A 330 -11.59 -10.52 14.56
CA CYS A 330 -11.72 -9.22 13.88
C CYS A 330 -10.95 -8.07 14.58
N GLY A 331 -9.81 -8.37 15.22
CA GLY A 331 -9.01 -7.36 15.94
C GLY A 331 -9.56 -7.01 17.32
N LEU A 332 -10.54 -7.78 17.82
CA LEU A 332 -10.99 -7.70 19.20
C LEU A 332 -10.11 -8.62 20.05
N TYR A 333 -9.44 -8.03 21.03
CA TYR A 333 -8.62 -8.76 21.99
C TYR A 333 -8.87 -8.17 23.37
N ASP A 334 -9.21 -9.05 24.32
CA ASP A 334 -9.40 -8.73 25.73
C ASP A 334 -8.06 -8.76 26.48
#